data_AF-A0A7S4Q690-F1
#
_entry.id   AF-A0A7S4Q690-F1
#
_cell.length_a   1.000
_cell.length_b   1.000
_cell.length_c   1.000
_cell.angle_alpha   90.00
_cell.angle_beta   90.00
_cell.angle_gamma   90.00
#
_symmetry.space_group_name_H-M   'P 1'
#
loop_
_entity.id
_entity.type
_entity.pdbx_description
1 polymer ?
#
loop_
_entity_poly.entity_id
_entity_poly.type
_entity_poly.pdbx_seq_one_letter_code
_entity_poly.pdbx_strand_id
1 'polypeptide(L)'
;AIAPRVPSVVPEGGISAIDIQQGMLGDCYFLAPLSALADKHSGLAERLLVTTPEAAQLGVSICRLSIEGRWRSVPVAHCFPCHSWGALAFSGAARGSIWVPLLEKAWAKVHGSYQAAESGLPSEAFRALTGAPVQHYQLAGVQHSRADSQNL
;
A
#
# COMPACT_ATOMS: atom_id res chain seq x y z
N ALA A 1 0.66 -9.81 33.26
CA ALA A 1 0.30 -8.94 32.11
C ALA A 1 0.41 -9.79 30.85
N ILE A 2 -0.64 -9.84 30.02
CA ILE A 2 -0.56 -10.51 28.71
C ILE A 2 0.38 -9.66 27.87
N ALA A 3 1.49 -10.23 27.36
CA ALA A 3 2.38 -9.49 26.47
C ALA A 3 1.58 -8.99 25.26
N PRO A 4 1.77 -7.74 24.81
CA PRO A 4 1.08 -7.24 23.64
C PRO A 4 1.35 -8.18 22.46
N ARG A 5 0.28 -8.67 21.83
CA ARG A 5 0.37 -9.63 20.74
C ARG A 5 0.96 -8.92 19.53
N VAL A 6 2.13 -9.37 19.07
CA VAL A 6 2.76 -8.85 17.83
C VAL A 6 1.78 -9.10 16.68
N PRO A 7 1.40 -8.07 15.90
CA PRO A 7 0.48 -8.25 14.78
C PRO A 7 1.12 -9.13 13.70
N SER A 8 0.31 -9.95 13.02
CA SER A 8 0.82 -10.72 11.89
C SER A 8 1.14 -9.77 10.73
N VAL A 9 2.32 -9.91 10.13
CA VAL A 9 2.70 -9.10 8.96
C VAL A 9 1.88 -9.54 7.76
N VAL A 10 1.82 -10.84 7.47
CA VAL A 10 1.11 -11.46 6.33
C VAL A 10 -0.05 -12.31 6.87
N PRO A 11 -1.21 -12.37 6.20
CA PRO A 11 -2.34 -13.15 6.69
C PRO A 11 -2.12 -14.65 6.50
N GLU A 12 -2.79 -15.46 7.34
CA GLU A 12 -2.86 -16.91 7.17
C GLU A 12 -3.54 -17.23 5.82
N GLY A 13 -2.88 -18.03 4.98
CA GLY A 13 -3.34 -18.33 3.62
C GLY A 13 -2.80 -17.38 2.54
N GLY A 14 -1.93 -16.43 2.91
CA GLY A 14 -1.20 -15.57 1.95
C GLY A 14 -1.95 -14.30 1.54
N ILE A 15 -1.20 -13.41 0.88
CA ILE A 15 -1.68 -12.11 0.41
C ILE A 15 -2.78 -12.29 -0.64
N SER A 16 -3.84 -11.50 -0.53
CA SER A 16 -4.92 -11.45 -1.51
C SER A 16 -5.39 -10.01 -1.76
N ALA A 17 -5.93 -9.75 -2.94
CA ALA A 17 -6.52 -8.46 -3.28
C ALA A 17 -7.68 -8.05 -2.35
N ILE A 18 -8.38 -9.02 -1.74
CA ILE A 18 -9.46 -8.74 -0.77
C ILE A 18 -8.95 -8.07 0.52
N ASP A 19 -7.63 -8.14 0.78
CA ASP A 19 -7.03 -7.51 1.96
C ASP A 19 -6.92 -5.99 1.80
N ILE A 20 -7.05 -5.47 0.57
CA ILE A 20 -6.82 -4.06 0.27
C ILE A 20 -8.12 -3.29 0.43
N GLN A 21 -8.12 -2.43 1.44
CA GLN A 21 -9.24 -1.56 1.78
C GLN A 21 -8.74 -0.13 1.77
N GLN A 22 -9.15 0.64 0.76
CA GLN A 22 -8.79 2.05 0.68
C GLN A 22 -9.41 2.83 1.85
N GLY A 23 -8.59 3.68 2.48
CA GLY A 23 -9.01 4.63 3.51
C GLY A 23 -9.39 5.99 2.95
N MET A 24 -9.27 7.03 3.77
CA MET A 24 -9.57 8.41 3.34
C MET A 24 -8.44 9.11 2.58
N LEU A 25 -7.25 8.49 2.51
CA LEU A 25 -6.10 9.08 1.81
C LEU A 25 -6.30 9.05 0.29
N GLY A 26 -5.88 10.12 -0.39
CA GLY A 26 -5.91 10.24 -1.85
C GLY A 26 -4.85 9.41 -2.59
N ASP A 27 -4.59 8.17 -2.15
CA ASP A 27 -3.51 7.31 -2.64
C ASP A 27 -4.01 6.06 -3.40
N CYS A 28 -5.23 6.09 -3.92
CA CYS A 28 -5.79 5.00 -4.74
C CYS A 28 -4.89 4.60 -5.91
N TYR A 29 -4.09 5.54 -6.44
CA TYR A 29 -3.10 5.27 -7.47
C TYR A 29 -1.99 4.30 -7.01
N PHE A 30 -1.76 4.16 -5.71
CA PHE A 30 -0.84 3.21 -5.11
C PHE A 30 -1.55 1.89 -4.74
N LEU A 31 -2.70 1.98 -4.08
CA LEU A 31 -3.45 0.79 -3.65
C LEU A 31 -4.02 -0.03 -4.82
N ALA A 32 -4.42 0.59 -5.92
CA ALA A 32 -4.95 -0.13 -7.08
C ALA A 32 -3.89 -1.02 -7.78
N PRO A 33 -2.67 -0.52 -8.09
CA PRO A 33 -1.56 -1.37 -8.54
C PRO A 33 -1.18 -2.47 -7.53
N LEU A 34 -1.20 -2.16 -6.23
CA LEU A 34 -0.95 -3.15 -5.20
C LEU A 34 -1.99 -4.27 -5.24
N SER A 35 -3.26 -3.94 -5.50
CA SER A 35 -4.35 -4.90 -5.66
C SER A 35 -4.20 -5.76 -6.90
N ALA A 36 -3.82 -5.18 -8.03
CA ALA A 36 -3.55 -5.94 -9.24
C ALA A 36 -2.39 -6.93 -9.02
N LEU A 37 -1.34 -6.50 -8.30
CA LEU A 37 -0.22 -7.35 -7.93
C LEU A 37 -0.65 -8.48 -7.00
N ALA A 38 -1.45 -8.20 -5.97
CA ALA A 38 -1.94 -9.20 -5.02
C ALA A 38 -2.84 -10.25 -5.70
N ASP A 39 -3.63 -9.86 -6.71
CA ASP A 39 -4.51 -10.79 -7.44
C ASP A 39 -3.75 -11.67 -8.44
N LYS A 40 -2.87 -11.08 -9.26
CA LYS A 40 -2.20 -11.81 -10.36
C LYS A 40 -0.84 -12.38 -9.99
N HIS A 41 -0.17 -11.81 -9.01
CA HIS A 41 1.22 -12.08 -8.67
C HIS A 41 1.47 -11.92 -7.15
N SER A 42 0.65 -12.56 -6.31
CA SER A 42 0.75 -12.45 -4.84
C SER A 42 2.17 -12.70 -4.31
N GLY A 43 2.93 -13.62 -4.91
CA GLY A 43 4.34 -13.87 -4.55
C GLY A 43 5.29 -12.68 -4.81
N LEU A 44 4.95 -11.76 -5.72
CA LEU A 44 5.67 -10.48 -5.84
C LEU A 44 5.29 -9.52 -4.71
N ALA A 45 4.01 -9.44 -4.35
CA ALA A 45 3.55 -8.62 -3.22
C ALA A 45 4.19 -9.09 -1.90
N GLU A 46 4.30 -10.40 -1.69
CA GLU A 46 4.98 -10.97 -0.51
C GLU A 46 6.46 -10.60 -0.46
N ARG A 47 7.16 -10.56 -1.60
CA ARG A 47 8.57 -10.15 -1.68
C ARG A 47 8.82 -8.67 -1.35
N LEU A 48 7.77 -7.85 -1.30
CA LEU A 48 7.86 -6.47 -0.81
C LEU A 48 7.97 -6.41 0.72
N LEU A 49 7.74 -7.52 1.43
CA LEU A 49 7.82 -7.62 2.88
C LEU A 49 9.01 -8.52 3.23
N VAL A 50 10.15 -7.91 3.54
CA VAL A 50 11.40 -8.63 3.90
C VAL A 50 11.63 -8.61 5.42
N THR A 51 10.53 -8.61 6.17
CA THR A 51 10.56 -8.51 7.64
C THR A 51 11.02 -9.83 8.26
N THR A 52 12.02 -9.77 9.14
CA THR A 52 12.42 -10.94 9.93
C THR A 52 11.56 -11.07 11.19
N PRO A 53 11.42 -12.27 11.78
CA PRO A 53 10.69 -12.46 13.04
C PRO A 53 11.21 -11.56 14.17
N GLU A 54 12.52 -11.35 14.26
CA GLU A 54 13.16 -10.51 15.28
C GLU A 54 12.76 -9.04 15.10
N ALA A 55 12.77 -8.53 13.86
CA ALA A 55 12.33 -7.17 13.57
C ALA A 55 10.85 -6.99 13.92
N ALA A 56 9.99 -7.94 13.55
CA ALA A 56 8.57 -7.90 13.86
C ALA A 56 8.31 -7.89 15.38
N GLN A 57 9.07 -8.67 16.16
CA GLN A 57 8.99 -8.67 17.63
C GLN A 57 9.39 -7.32 18.24
N LEU A 58 10.28 -6.57 17.58
CA LEU A 58 10.65 -5.21 17.97
C LEU A 58 9.66 -4.14 17.46
N GLY A 59 8.54 -4.54 16.84
CA GLY A 59 7.53 -3.63 16.32
C GLY A 59 7.98 -2.91 15.04
N VAL A 60 8.86 -3.52 14.25
CA VAL A 60 9.35 -2.96 12.98
C VAL A 60 9.21 -3.99 11.87
N SER A 61 8.74 -3.53 10.71
CA SER A 61 8.77 -4.28 9.47
C SER A 61 9.68 -3.61 8.46
N ILE A 62 10.28 -4.40 7.59
CA ILE A 62 11.08 -3.90 6.47
C ILE A 62 10.29 -4.12 5.19
N CYS A 63 9.90 -3.02 4.55
CA CYS A 63 9.27 -3.03 3.24
C CYS A 63 10.33 -2.81 2.16
N ARG A 64 10.18 -3.39 0.98
CA ARG A 64 11.10 -3.24 -0.14
C ARG A 64 10.36 -2.59 -1.31
N LEU A 65 10.85 -1.45 -1.77
CA LEU A 65 10.27 -0.70 -2.90
C LEU A 65 11.37 -0.31 -3.89
N SER A 66 11.06 -0.28 -5.18
CA SER A 66 11.97 0.19 -6.22
C SER A 66 11.86 1.70 -6.40
N ILE A 67 12.74 2.44 -5.74
CA ILE A 67 12.74 3.91 -5.77
C ILE A 67 13.83 4.36 -6.74
N GLU A 68 13.44 5.10 -7.77
CA GLU A 68 14.33 5.57 -8.86
C GLU A 68 15.07 4.41 -9.54
N GLY A 69 14.37 3.28 -9.75
CA GLY A 69 14.93 2.08 -10.38
C GLY A 69 15.86 1.27 -9.48
N ARG A 70 15.97 1.58 -8.20
CA ARG A 70 16.78 0.83 -7.22
C ARG A 70 15.90 0.28 -6.10
N TRP A 71 16.03 -1.01 -5.84
CA TRP A 71 15.38 -1.63 -4.69
C TRP A 71 15.96 -1.10 -3.37
N ARG A 72 15.13 -0.45 -2.56
CA ARG A 72 15.48 0.10 -1.25
C ARG A 72 14.67 -0.59 -0.16
N SER A 73 15.34 -0.87 0.96
CA SER A 73 14.69 -1.34 2.18
C SER A 73 14.21 -0.13 3.00
N VAL A 74 12.93 -0.11 3.33
CA VAL A 74 12.24 0.96 4.07
C VAL A 74 11.77 0.38 5.40
N PRO A 75 12.46 0.69 6.52
CA PRO A 75 12.00 0.29 7.84
C PRO A 75 10.75 1.06 8.24
N VAL A 76 9.73 0.35 8.71
CA VAL A 76 8.42 0.87 9.09
C VAL A 76 8.07 0.36 10.49
N ALA A 77 7.94 1.29 11.44
CA ALA A 77 7.46 0.94 12.77
C ALA A 77 5.95 0.63 12.76
N HIS A 78 5.51 -0.31 13.60
CA HIS A 78 4.12 -0.75 13.78
C HIS A 78 3.24 0.24 14.56
N CYS A 79 3.56 1.54 14.48
CA CYS A 79 2.76 2.63 15.02
C CYS A 79 2.02 3.33 13.88
N PHE A 80 0.72 3.15 13.78
CA PHE A 80 -0.05 3.72 12.67
C PHE A 80 -0.87 4.93 13.12
N PRO A 81 -1.12 5.90 12.24
CA PRO A 81 -2.14 6.90 12.46
C PRO A 81 -3.49 6.21 12.67
N CYS A 82 -4.12 6.49 13.80
CA CYS A 82 -5.42 5.94 14.17
C CYS A 82 -6.37 7.07 14.54
N HIS A 83 -7.66 6.85 14.31
CA HIS A 83 -8.73 7.69 14.83
C HIS A 83 -8.86 7.54 16.36
N SER A 84 -9.57 8.47 16.98
CA SER A 84 -9.84 8.45 18.43
C SER A 84 -10.61 7.21 18.90
N TRP A 85 -11.37 6.56 18.00
CA TRP A 85 -12.08 5.31 18.25
C TRP A 85 -11.23 4.05 17.97
N GLY A 86 -9.93 4.20 17.68
CA GLY A 86 -8.98 3.10 17.60
C GLY A 86 -8.87 2.41 16.23
N ALA A 87 -9.60 2.85 15.21
CA ALA A 87 -9.42 2.34 13.83
C ALA A 87 -8.24 3.02 13.13
N LEU A 88 -7.59 2.32 12.19
CA LEU A 88 -6.58 2.91 11.30
C LEU A 88 -7.18 4.08 10.51
N ALA A 89 -6.42 5.16 10.36
CA ALA A 89 -6.89 6.38 9.70
C ALA A 89 -6.81 6.32 8.16
N PHE A 90 -5.98 5.42 7.63
CA PHE A 90 -5.73 5.26 6.19
C PHE A 90 -6.12 3.85 5.75
N SER A 91 -5.31 3.13 4.98
CA SER A 91 -5.65 1.77 4.57
C SER A 91 -5.98 0.86 5.76
N GLY A 92 -6.94 -0.03 5.54
CA GLY A 92 -7.41 -0.98 6.53
C GLY A 92 -6.44 -2.15 6.74
N ALA A 93 -6.52 -2.77 7.92
CA ALA A 93 -5.94 -4.08 8.19
C ALA A 93 -7.02 -5.15 8.01
N ALA A 94 -6.73 -6.17 7.21
CA ALA A 94 -7.67 -7.24 6.88
C ALA A 94 -7.07 -8.62 7.21
N ARG A 95 -7.95 -9.59 7.48
CA ARG A 95 -7.59 -10.98 7.78
C ARG A 95 -6.52 -11.13 8.87
N GLY A 96 -6.57 -10.24 9.87
CA GLY A 96 -5.64 -10.25 11.00
C GLY A 96 -4.19 -9.87 10.66
N SER A 97 -3.97 -9.20 9.52
CA SER A 97 -2.64 -8.83 9.03
C SER A 97 -2.51 -7.34 8.74
N ILE A 98 -1.28 -6.84 8.80
CA ILE A 98 -0.97 -5.41 8.62
C ILE A 98 -0.15 -5.10 7.36
N TRP A 99 -0.10 -6.01 6.38
CA TRP A 99 0.74 -5.84 5.20
C TRP A 99 0.38 -4.62 4.33
N VAL A 100 -0.91 -4.32 4.17
CA VAL A 100 -1.38 -3.16 3.39
C VAL A 100 -0.99 -1.84 4.09
N PRO A 101 -1.33 -1.62 5.39
CA PRO A 101 -0.89 -0.44 6.12
C PRO A 101 0.63 -0.27 6.17
N LEU A 102 1.39 -1.37 6.20
CA LEU A 102 2.85 -1.32 6.17
C LEU A 102 3.38 -0.77 4.84
N LEU A 103 2.88 -1.28 3.71
CA LEU A 103 3.31 -0.82 2.38
C LEU A 103 2.84 0.61 2.09
N GLU A 104 1.61 0.96 2.47
CA GLU A 104 1.11 2.34 2.40
C GLU A 104 1.99 3.29 3.22
N LYS A 105 2.32 2.91 4.47
CA LYS A 105 3.22 3.71 5.31
C LYS A 105 4.64 3.79 4.78
N ALA A 106 5.16 2.71 4.18
CA ALA A 106 6.46 2.72 3.52
C ALA A 106 6.47 3.71 2.33
N TRP A 107 5.40 3.72 1.55
CA TRP A 107 5.22 4.63 0.43
C TRP A 107 5.12 6.09 0.91
N ALA A 108 4.28 6.36 1.90
CA ALA A 108 4.21 7.66 2.57
C ALA A 108 5.56 8.13 3.10
N LYS A 109 6.36 7.23 3.70
CA LYS A 109 7.70 7.55 4.20
C LYS A 109 8.68 7.91 3.08
N VAL A 110 8.61 7.26 1.91
CA VAL A 110 9.43 7.62 0.74
C VAL A 110 9.08 9.02 0.24
N HIS A 111 7.80 9.39 0.30
CA HIS A 111 7.30 10.72 -0.09
C HIS A 111 7.46 11.79 1.00
N GLY A 112 7.84 11.40 2.22
CA GLY A 112 8.09 12.28 3.37
C GLY A 112 6.92 12.40 4.34
N SER A 113 5.68 12.14 3.92
CA SER A 113 4.50 12.05 4.79
C SER A 113 3.33 11.36 4.05
N TYR A 114 2.28 11.00 4.78
CA TYR A 114 1.05 10.48 4.15
C TYR A 114 0.43 11.51 3.20
N GLN A 115 0.35 12.78 3.61
CA GLN A 115 -0.18 13.86 2.78
C GLN A 115 0.66 14.06 1.49
N ALA A 116 1.98 13.93 1.57
CA ALA A 116 2.86 14.04 0.41
C ALA A 116 2.77 12.86 -0.57
N ALA A 117 2.10 11.77 -0.17
CA ALA A 117 1.85 10.60 -1.00
C ALA A 117 0.46 10.60 -1.64
N GLU A 118 -0.28 11.70 -1.58
CA GLU A 118 -1.57 11.83 -2.28
C GLU A 118 -1.37 12.20 -3.76
N SER A 119 -2.36 11.84 -4.59
CA SER A 119 -2.51 12.34 -5.98
C SER A 119 -1.34 12.03 -6.94
N GLY A 120 -0.70 10.85 -6.80
CA GLY A 120 0.32 10.38 -7.73
C GLY A 120 -0.23 9.57 -8.91
N LEU A 121 0.67 8.94 -9.67
CA LEU A 121 0.32 8.19 -10.88
C LEU A 121 0.40 6.67 -10.68
N PRO A 122 -0.56 5.87 -11.18
CA PRO A 122 -0.49 4.40 -11.08
C PRO A 122 0.78 3.80 -11.67
N SER A 123 1.37 4.42 -12.69
CA SER A 123 2.66 3.97 -13.24
C SER A 123 3.84 4.14 -12.30
N GLU A 124 3.82 5.15 -11.42
CA GLU A 124 4.86 5.33 -10.40
C GLU A 124 4.75 4.23 -9.36
N ALA A 125 3.53 3.95 -8.90
CA ALA A 125 3.26 2.84 -8.00
C ALA A 125 3.65 1.48 -8.62
N PHE A 126 3.26 1.18 -9.87
CA PHE A 126 3.69 -0.06 -10.53
C PHE A 126 5.21 -0.18 -10.61
N ARG A 127 5.94 0.90 -10.96
CA ARG A 127 7.41 0.89 -10.96
C ARG A 127 7.96 0.66 -9.56
N ALA A 128 7.39 1.28 -8.54
CA ALA A 128 7.82 1.10 -7.15
C ALA A 128 7.59 -0.33 -6.64
N LEU A 129 6.48 -0.95 -7.02
CA LEU A 129 6.09 -2.28 -6.57
C LEU A 129 6.79 -3.40 -7.36
N THR A 130 7.16 -3.17 -8.61
CA THR A 130 7.68 -4.24 -9.50
C THR A 130 9.13 -4.03 -9.93
N GLY A 131 9.62 -2.79 -9.91
CA GLY A 131 10.87 -2.39 -10.55
C GLY A 131 10.84 -2.44 -12.08
N ALA A 132 9.70 -2.76 -12.70
CA ALA A 132 9.57 -2.94 -14.14
C ALA A 132 9.13 -1.65 -14.86
N PRO A 133 9.47 -1.49 -16.15
CA PRO A 133 8.89 -0.44 -17.00
C PRO A 133 7.36 -0.54 -17.09
N VAL A 134 6.70 0.60 -17.28
CA VAL A 134 5.24 0.69 -17.42
C VAL A 134 4.91 1.38 -18.73
N GLN A 135 3.98 0.80 -19.49
CA GLN A 135 3.43 1.35 -20.72
C GLN A 135 1.97 1.74 -20.51
N HIS A 136 1.57 2.88 -21.05
CA HIS A 136 0.20 3.38 -21.01
C HIS A 136 -0.42 3.24 -22.39
N TYR A 137 -1.60 2.66 -22.45
CA TYR A 137 -2.38 2.55 -23.68
C TYR A 137 -3.64 3.38 -23.52
N GLN A 138 -3.75 4.46 -24.29
CA GLN A 138 -4.99 5.21 -24.37
C GLN A 138 -5.93 4.49 -25.32
N LEU A 139 -7.02 3.95 -24.78
CA LEU A 139 -8.05 3.32 -25.58
C LEU A 139 -8.84 4.43 -26.30
N ALA A 140 -8.86 4.40 -27.64
CA ALA A 140 -9.66 5.31 -28.43
C ALA A 140 -11.15 4.95 -28.26
N GLY A 141 -11.97 5.86 -27.73
CA GLY A 141 -13.44 5.70 -27.79
C GLY A 141 -14.28 6.06 -26.56
N VAL A 142 -13.71 6.53 -25.44
CA VAL A 142 -14.56 7.00 -24.32
C VAL A 142 -14.70 8.52 -24.37
N GLN A 143 -15.68 9.00 -25.15
CA GLN A 143 -16.21 10.34 -24.97
C GLN A 143 -16.85 10.42 -23.58
N HIS A 144 -16.17 11.03 -22.61
CA HIS A 144 -16.87 11.52 -21.43
C HIS A 144 -17.63 12.77 -21.88
N SER A 145 -18.93 12.64 -22.16
CA SER A 145 -19.80 13.81 -22.11
C SER A 145 -19.72 14.34 -20.68
N ARG A 146 -18.98 15.43 -20.48
CA ARG A 146 -19.19 16.26 -19.30
C ARG A 146 -20.64 16.75 -19.43
N ALA A 147 -21.54 16.19 -18.65
CA ALA A 147 -22.80 16.85 -18.40
C ALA A 147 -22.43 18.14 -17.67
N ASP A 148 -22.44 19.24 -18.41
CA ASP A 148 -22.29 20.58 -17.88
C ASP A 148 -23.27 20.76 -16.73
N SER A 149 -22.75 20.90 -15.52
CA SER A 149 -23.49 21.46 -14.39
C SER A 149 -23.59 22.98 -14.61
N GLN A 150 -24.31 23.37 -15.66
CA GLN A 150 -24.98 24.67 -15.70
C GLN A 150 -26.42 24.45 -15.27
N ASN A 151 -26.87 25.28 -14.33
CA ASN A 151 -28.18 25.33 -13.68
C ASN A 151 -28.34 24.48 -12.42
N LEU A 152 -27.96 25.08 -11.28
CA LEU A 152 -28.91 25.50 -10.24
C LEU A 152 -28.39 26.77 -9.57
#